data_AF-A0A2A5DAR2-F1
#
_entry.id   AF-A0A2A5DAR2-F1
#
_cell.length_a   1.000
_cell.length_b   1.000
_cell.length_c   1.000
_cell.angle_alpha   90.00
_cell.angle_beta   90.00
_cell.angle_gamma   90.00
#
_symmetry.space_group_name_H-M   'P 1'
#
loop_
_entity.id
_entity.type
_entity.pdbx_description
1 polymer ?
#
loop_
_entity_poly.entity_id
_entity_poly.type
_entity_poly.pdbx_seq_one_letter_code
_entity_poly.pdbx_strand_id
1 'polypeptide(L)'
;MEPDAVIVVAVTILGFGIISRRLRHTIITPPMVLVAFGFLLSKSTTVFTDLSPQSSDVSVLAGLTLVVILFTDAARIDIGLLRREHRLPIRLLTIGLPLTIILGIVTAKLIFPEFSLWQAAVLAAILAPTDIALSNSSVAENAAGAVVGTLSTTDVDAGDS
;
A
#
# COMPACT_ATOMS: atom_id res chain seq x y z
N MET A 1 0.50 22.52 16.57
CA MET A 1 1.54 22.30 15.55
C MET A 1 2.31 23.58 15.34
N GLU A 2 3.61 23.56 15.57
CA GLU A 2 4.50 24.67 15.27
C GLU A 2 4.51 24.95 13.75
N PRO A 3 4.59 26.23 13.32
CA PRO A 3 4.45 26.61 11.91
C PRO A 3 5.56 26.05 11.01
N ASP A 4 6.72 25.77 11.57
CA ASP A 4 7.86 25.11 10.92
C ASP A 4 7.56 23.66 10.52
N ALA A 5 6.86 22.88 11.35
CA ALA A 5 6.47 21.51 11.05
C ALA A 5 5.53 21.45 9.83
N VAL A 6 4.59 22.40 9.73
CA VAL A 6 3.68 22.51 8.58
C VAL A 6 4.44 22.85 7.30
N ILE A 7 5.41 23.77 7.38
CA ILE A 7 6.26 24.14 6.22
C ILE A 7 7.06 22.93 5.76
N VAL A 8 7.66 22.18 6.67
CA VAL A 8 8.45 20.99 6.33
C VAL A 8 7.58 19.93 5.65
N VAL A 9 6.38 19.63 6.19
CA VAL A 9 5.44 18.69 5.57
C VAL A 9 5.00 19.18 4.18
N ALA A 10 4.65 20.46 4.05
CA ALA A 10 4.24 21.05 2.78
C ALA A 10 5.35 20.99 1.73
N VAL A 11 6.58 21.36 2.07
CA VAL A 11 7.76 21.27 1.19
C VAL A 11 8.04 19.83 0.79
N THR A 12 7.87 18.87 1.70
CA THR A 12 8.04 17.44 1.41
C THR A 12 7.03 16.96 0.38
N ILE A 13 5.75 17.25 0.61
CA ILE A 13 4.66 16.84 -0.29
C ILE A 13 4.82 17.52 -1.66
N LEU A 14 5.17 18.81 -1.69
CA LEU A 14 5.33 19.59 -2.92
C LEU A 14 6.57 19.15 -3.70
N GLY A 15 7.70 18.91 -3.00
CA GLY A 15 8.93 18.36 -3.58
C GLY A 15 8.70 16.98 -4.18
N PHE A 16 7.97 16.10 -3.46
CA PHE A 16 7.53 14.81 -4.00
C PHE A 16 6.65 15.01 -5.25
N GLY A 17 5.70 15.94 -5.23
CA GLY A 17 4.83 16.27 -6.36
C GLY A 17 5.59 16.61 -7.64
N ILE A 18 6.65 17.42 -7.54
CA ILE A 18 7.50 17.81 -8.68
C ILE A 18 8.22 16.59 -9.28
N ILE A 19 8.75 15.72 -8.43
CA ILE A 19 9.54 14.57 -8.84
C ILE A 19 8.66 13.34 -9.20
N SER A 20 7.39 13.35 -8.78
CA SER A 20 6.42 12.25 -8.95
C SER A 20 6.30 11.79 -10.40
N ARG A 21 6.32 12.73 -11.36
CA ARG A 21 6.21 12.42 -12.79
C ARG A 21 7.38 11.59 -13.30
N ARG A 22 8.58 11.84 -12.78
CA ARG A 22 9.83 11.14 -13.15
C ARG A 22 9.93 9.77 -12.46
N LEU A 23 9.46 9.66 -11.21
CA LEU A 23 9.47 8.42 -10.42
C LEU A 23 8.58 7.32 -11.01
N ARG A 24 7.56 7.66 -11.82
CA ARG A 24 6.68 6.64 -12.43
C ARG A 24 7.39 5.64 -13.35
N HIS A 25 8.59 5.97 -13.84
CA HIS A 25 9.39 5.05 -14.67
C HIS A 25 10.40 4.23 -13.86
N THR A 26 10.43 4.37 -12.52
CA THR A 26 11.34 3.61 -11.65
C THR A 26 10.55 2.73 -10.67
N ILE A 27 11.25 1.87 -9.94
CA ILE A 27 10.68 0.96 -8.93
C ILE A 27 10.35 1.72 -7.61
N ILE A 28 10.70 3.00 -7.52
CA ILE A 28 10.60 3.78 -6.29
C ILE A 28 9.15 4.26 -6.08
N THR A 29 8.47 3.71 -5.07
CA THR A 29 7.09 4.05 -4.74
C THR A 29 6.99 5.30 -3.83
N PRO A 30 5.84 6.02 -3.84
CA PRO A 30 5.64 7.17 -2.95
C PRO A 30 5.93 6.87 -1.46
N PRO A 31 5.44 5.75 -0.88
CA PRO A 31 5.73 5.42 0.52
C PRO A 31 7.23 5.25 0.80
N MET A 32 8.01 4.67 -0.12
CA MET A 32 9.46 4.51 0.06
C MET A 32 10.17 5.88 0.14
N VAL A 33 9.80 6.83 -0.71
CA VAL A 33 10.39 8.19 -0.69
C VAL A 33 10.03 8.90 0.60
N LEU A 34 8.76 8.82 1.03
CA LEU A 34 8.29 9.48 2.25
C LEU A 34 8.98 8.91 3.51
N VAL A 35 9.14 7.59 3.60
CA VAL A 35 9.87 6.95 4.71
C VAL A 35 11.35 7.34 4.69
N ALA A 36 12.01 7.29 3.53
CA ALA A 36 13.42 7.66 3.41
C ALA A 36 13.65 9.14 3.76
N PHE A 37 12.79 10.02 3.26
CA PHE A 37 12.83 11.45 3.57
C PHE A 37 12.59 11.70 5.05
N GLY A 38 11.55 11.10 5.65
CA GLY A 38 11.25 11.22 7.08
C GLY A 38 12.41 10.75 7.95
N PHE A 39 13.06 9.64 7.58
CA PHE A 39 14.26 9.14 8.27
C PHE A 39 15.44 10.12 8.18
N LEU A 40 15.72 10.68 7.01
CA LEU A 40 16.77 11.70 6.82
C LEU A 40 16.48 12.96 7.64
N LEU A 41 15.23 13.37 7.67
CA LEU A 41 14.77 14.57 8.37
C LEU A 41 14.81 14.41 9.89
N SER A 42 14.48 13.21 10.38
CA SER A 42 14.58 12.84 11.81
C SER A 42 15.99 13.03 12.34
N LYS A 43 17.02 12.72 11.53
CA LYS A 43 18.41 12.93 11.91
C LYS A 43 18.85 14.40 11.81
N SER A 44 18.31 15.15 10.86
CA SER A 44 18.84 16.46 10.47
C SER A 44 18.13 17.66 11.11
N THR A 45 16.93 17.50 11.69
CA THR A 45 16.07 18.63 12.06
C THR A 45 15.70 18.59 13.54
N THR A 46 16.15 19.59 14.31
CA THR A 46 15.80 19.81 15.74
C THR A 46 14.36 20.27 15.98
N VAL A 47 13.58 20.51 14.91
CA VAL A 47 12.15 20.90 14.96
C VAL A 47 11.27 19.79 15.53
N PHE A 48 11.65 18.52 15.36
CA PHE A 48 10.82 17.38 15.75
C PHE A 48 11.20 16.77 17.11
N THR A 49 12.10 17.42 17.85
CA THR A 49 12.67 16.87 19.10
C THR A 49 11.62 16.76 20.23
N ASP A 50 10.52 17.51 20.15
CA ASP A 50 9.42 17.46 21.13
C ASP A 50 8.20 16.65 20.68
N LEU A 51 8.19 16.13 19.44
CA LEU A 51 7.14 15.21 18.99
C LEU A 51 7.38 13.83 19.58
N SER A 52 6.96 13.63 20.83
CA SER A 52 6.80 12.29 21.35
C SER A 52 5.82 11.53 20.43
N PRO A 53 6.12 10.27 20.04
CA PRO A 53 5.20 9.43 19.27
C PRO A 53 3.82 9.25 19.92
N GLN A 54 3.69 9.59 21.20
CA GLN A 54 2.45 9.57 21.98
C GLN A 54 1.74 10.93 22.07
N SER A 55 2.15 11.94 21.30
CA SER A 55 1.46 13.23 21.27
C SER A 55 0.05 13.10 20.68
N SER A 56 -0.91 13.80 21.28
CA SER A 56 -2.32 13.83 20.85
C SER A 56 -2.47 14.20 19.38
N ASP A 57 -1.63 15.12 18.90
CA ASP A 57 -1.73 15.71 17.57
C ASP A 57 -1.41 14.69 16.48
N VAL A 58 -0.40 13.83 16.68
CA VAL A 58 -0.02 12.78 15.72
C VAL A 58 -1.09 11.69 15.67
N SER A 59 -1.64 11.29 16.82
CA SER A 59 -2.71 10.29 16.87
C SER A 59 -3.99 10.78 16.18
N VAL A 60 -4.37 12.05 16.37
CA VAL A 60 -5.52 12.66 15.69
C VAL A 60 -5.30 12.71 14.17
N LEU A 61 -4.13 13.16 13.71
CA LEU A 61 -3.82 13.22 12.28
C LEU A 61 -3.75 11.83 11.63
N ALA A 62 -3.09 10.87 12.29
CA ALA A 62 -3.02 9.48 11.81
C ALA A 62 -4.41 8.84 11.79
N GLY A 63 -5.22 9.05 12.83
CA GLY A 63 -6.60 8.59 12.90
C GLY A 63 -7.46 9.16 11.77
N LEU A 64 -7.43 10.48 11.55
CA LEU A 64 -8.16 11.12 10.46
C LEU A 64 -7.68 10.61 9.09
N THR A 65 -6.37 10.45 8.91
CA THR A 65 -5.80 9.94 7.67
C THR A 65 -6.23 8.50 7.41
N LEU A 66 -6.17 7.62 8.43
CA LEU A 66 -6.64 6.24 8.33
C LEU A 66 -8.14 6.19 8.03
N VAL A 67 -8.95 7.02 8.67
CA VAL A 67 -10.39 7.10 8.38
C VAL A 67 -10.63 7.48 6.93
N VAL A 68 -9.95 8.51 6.42
CA VAL A 68 -10.09 8.94 5.02
C VAL A 68 -9.60 7.84 4.07
N ILE A 69 -8.45 7.21 4.32
CA ILE A 69 -7.90 6.16 3.47
C ILE A 69 -8.81 4.93 3.47
N LEU A 70 -9.21 4.41 4.64
CA LEU A 70 -10.09 3.23 4.73
C LEU A 70 -11.46 3.52 4.10
N PHE A 71 -12.02 4.71 4.31
CA PHE A 71 -13.30 5.07 3.70
C PHE A 71 -13.17 5.17 2.18
N THR A 72 -12.09 5.80 1.69
CA THR A 72 -11.84 5.94 0.27
C THR A 72 -11.61 4.58 -0.40
N ASP A 73 -10.90 3.68 0.27
CA ASP A 73 -10.67 2.32 -0.19
C ASP A 73 -11.99 1.54 -0.25
N ALA A 74 -12.77 1.57 0.83
CA ALA A 74 -14.10 0.96 0.89
C ALA A 74 -15.06 1.50 -0.19
N ALA A 75 -15.01 2.80 -0.51
CA ALA A 75 -15.85 3.42 -1.53
C ALA A 75 -15.48 3.00 -2.97
N ARG A 76 -14.27 2.50 -3.21
CA ARG A 76 -13.84 1.97 -4.52
C ARG A 76 -14.22 0.52 -4.75
N ILE A 77 -14.60 -0.21 -3.70
CA ILE A 77 -14.90 -1.64 -3.79
C ILE A 77 -16.21 -1.88 -4.55
N ASP A 78 -16.14 -2.63 -5.66
CA ASP A 78 -17.33 -3.07 -6.40
C ASP A 78 -17.99 -4.27 -5.69
N ILE A 79 -19.06 -3.97 -4.93
CA ILE A 79 -19.87 -4.98 -4.23
C ILE A 79 -20.54 -5.99 -5.18
N GLY A 80 -20.78 -5.59 -6.44
CA GLY A 80 -21.38 -6.44 -7.47
C GLY A 80 -20.41 -7.50 -7.96
N LEU A 81 -19.15 -7.14 -8.17
CA LEU A 81 -18.08 -8.08 -8.51
C LEU A 81 -17.80 -9.04 -7.34
N LEU A 82 -17.69 -8.53 -6.11
CA LEU A 82 -17.51 -9.34 -4.90
C LEU A 82 -18.63 -10.37 -4.73
N ARG A 83 -19.87 -10.02 -5.03
CA ARG A 83 -20.99 -10.97 -4.96
C ARG A 83 -20.92 -12.06 -6.03
N ARG A 84 -20.33 -11.78 -7.20
CA ARG A 84 -20.18 -12.75 -8.30
C ARG A 84 -18.95 -13.66 -8.12
N GLU A 85 -17.85 -13.12 -7.63
CA GLU A 85 -16.56 -13.82 -7.48
C GLU A 85 -16.11 -13.96 -6.01
N HIS A 86 -17.06 -14.14 -5.09
CA HIS A 86 -16.82 -14.19 -3.65
C HIS A 86 -15.84 -15.29 -3.19
N ARG A 87 -15.61 -16.33 -4.01
CA ARG A 87 -14.84 -17.52 -3.61
C ARG A 87 -13.35 -17.22 -3.40
N LEU A 88 -12.76 -16.33 -4.19
CA LEU A 88 -11.33 -16.02 -4.06
C LEU A 88 -11.06 -15.12 -2.83
N PRO A 89 -11.74 -13.96 -2.66
CA PRO A 89 -11.50 -13.09 -1.51
C PRO A 89 -11.84 -13.77 -0.18
N ILE A 90 -12.92 -14.58 -0.12
CA ILE A 90 -13.29 -15.29 1.12
C ILE A 90 -12.23 -16.32 1.50
N ARG A 91 -11.67 -17.08 0.55
CA ARG A 91 -10.61 -18.06 0.88
C ARG A 91 -9.33 -17.38 1.32
N LEU A 92 -8.97 -16.25 0.69
CA LEU A 92 -7.82 -15.46 1.11
C LEU A 92 -8.02 -14.83 2.50
N LEU A 93 -9.22 -14.36 2.83
CA LEU A 93 -9.50 -13.74 4.12
C LEU A 93 -9.71 -14.74 5.25
N THR A 94 -10.34 -15.89 4.99
CA THR A 94 -10.64 -16.89 6.03
C THR A 94 -9.52 -17.91 6.23
N ILE A 95 -8.73 -18.21 5.20
CA ILE A 95 -7.63 -19.18 5.30
C ILE A 95 -6.28 -18.47 5.15
N GLY A 96 -6.13 -17.62 4.14
CA GLY A 96 -4.86 -16.93 3.87
C GLY A 96 -4.43 -16.03 5.02
N LEU A 97 -5.29 -15.11 5.46
CA LEU A 97 -4.97 -14.13 6.51
C LEU A 97 -4.65 -14.77 7.87
N PRO A 98 -5.41 -15.75 8.38
CA PRO A 98 -5.01 -16.46 9.60
C PRO A 98 -3.70 -17.22 9.44
N LEU A 99 -3.46 -17.85 8.28
CA LEU A 99 -2.22 -18.56 8.00
C LEU A 99 -1.02 -17.61 7.99
N THR A 100 -1.14 -16.43 7.37
CA THR A 100 -0.09 -15.41 7.37
C THR A 100 0.14 -14.82 8.75
N ILE A 101 -0.90 -14.64 9.57
CA ILE A 101 -0.75 -14.21 10.96
C ILE A 101 -0.01 -15.27 11.78
N ILE A 102 -0.38 -16.55 11.67
CA ILE A 102 0.30 -17.64 12.37
C ILE A 102 1.78 -17.72 11.94
N LEU A 103 2.04 -17.67 10.64
CA LEU A 103 3.40 -17.67 10.10
C LEU A 103 4.19 -16.44 10.57
N GLY A 104 3.55 -15.28 10.61
CA GLY A 104 4.11 -14.04 11.14
C GLY A 104 4.46 -14.15 12.62
N ILE A 105 3.60 -14.76 13.45
CA ILE A 105 3.86 -15.02 14.87
C ILE A 105 5.08 -15.93 15.04
N VAL A 106 5.12 -17.04 14.29
CA VAL A 106 6.25 -17.99 14.35
C VAL A 106 7.55 -17.30 13.93
N THR A 107 7.52 -16.54 12.85
CA THR A 107 8.69 -15.79 12.34
C THR A 107 9.13 -14.70 13.34
N ALA A 108 8.19 -13.94 13.90
CA ALA A 108 8.48 -12.91 14.89
C ALA A 108 9.10 -13.51 16.16
N LYS A 109 8.60 -14.65 16.64
CA LYS A 109 9.15 -15.36 17.80
C LYS A 109 10.55 -15.92 17.52
N LEU A 110 10.83 -16.29 16.28
CA LEU A 110 12.14 -16.80 15.85
C LEU A 110 13.20 -15.69 15.75
N ILE A 111 12.82 -14.51 15.23
CA ILE A 111 13.73 -13.35 15.09
C ILE A 111 13.88 -12.59 16.41
N PHE A 112 12.80 -12.46 17.20
CA PHE A 112 12.76 -11.75 18.47
C PHE A 112 12.31 -12.69 19.60
N PRO A 113 13.22 -13.52 20.15
CA PRO A 113 12.88 -14.52 21.16
C PRO A 113 12.34 -13.94 22.46
N GLU A 114 12.68 -12.68 22.74
CA GLU A 114 12.27 -11.93 23.93
C GLU A 114 10.82 -11.47 23.90
N PHE A 115 10.17 -11.48 22.72
CA PHE A 115 8.78 -11.08 22.61
C PHE A 115 7.85 -12.13 23.22
N SER A 116 6.92 -11.65 24.04
CA SER A 116 5.77 -12.45 24.45
C SER A 116 4.94 -12.87 23.23
N LEU A 117 4.19 -13.97 23.38
CA LEU A 117 3.28 -14.45 22.32
C LEU A 117 2.33 -13.35 21.83
N TRP A 118 1.83 -12.51 22.75
CA TRP A 118 0.91 -11.42 22.42
C TRP A 118 1.57 -10.29 21.65
N GLN A 119 2.82 -9.93 21.97
CA GLN A 119 3.57 -8.92 21.21
C GLN A 119 3.87 -9.40 19.79
N ALA A 120 4.27 -10.66 19.63
CA ALA A 120 4.47 -11.28 18.33
C ALA A 120 3.16 -11.33 17.52
N ALA A 121 2.03 -11.64 18.17
CA ALA A 121 0.71 -11.63 17.55
C ALA A 121 0.28 -10.22 17.09
N VAL A 122 0.51 -9.19 17.90
CA VAL A 122 0.23 -7.80 17.52
C VAL A 122 1.09 -7.40 16.31
N LEU A 123 2.39 -7.68 16.32
CA LEU A 123 3.27 -7.38 15.20
C LEU A 123 2.82 -8.09 13.92
N ALA A 124 2.50 -9.39 14.02
CA ALA A 124 2.01 -10.16 12.89
C ALA A 124 0.67 -9.62 12.35
N ALA A 125 -0.25 -9.20 13.23
CA ALA A 125 -1.53 -8.63 12.84
C ALA A 125 -1.40 -7.26 12.15
N ILE A 126 -0.36 -6.48 12.47
CA ILE A 126 -0.06 -5.20 11.79
C ILE A 126 0.53 -5.45 10.40
N LEU A 127 1.34 -6.51 10.23
CA LEU A 127 2.05 -6.81 8.98
C LEU A 127 1.25 -7.68 8.00
N ALA A 128 0.28 -8.46 8.48
CA ALA A 128 -0.45 -9.43 7.65
C ALA A 128 -1.40 -8.78 6.62
N PRO A 129 -2.16 -7.71 6.95
CA PRO A 129 -2.99 -7.03 5.97
C PRO A 129 -2.11 -6.37 4.90
N THR A 130 -2.37 -6.70 3.63
CA THR A 130 -1.77 -6.01 2.49
C THR A 130 -2.78 -4.97 2.01
N ASP A 131 -2.32 -3.72 1.80
CA ASP A 131 -3.18 -2.65 1.30
C ASP A 131 -3.92 -3.09 0.04
N ILE A 132 -5.21 -2.74 -0.03
CA ILE A 132 -6.09 -3.01 -1.17
C ILE A 132 -5.70 -2.02 -2.30
N ALA A 133 -4.56 -2.25 -2.93
CA ALA A 133 -4.26 -1.63 -4.21
C ALA A 133 -4.97 -2.46 -5.29
N LEU A 134 -6.27 -2.21 -5.48
CA LEU A 134 -7.05 -2.84 -6.55
C LEU A 134 -6.33 -2.57 -7.88
N SER A 135 -5.63 -3.58 -8.41
CA SER A 135 -5.15 -3.54 -9.79
C SER A 135 -6.40 -3.61 -10.65
N ASN A 136 -6.88 -2.46 -11.13
CA ASN A 136 -8.01 -2.38 -12.04
C ASN A 136 -7.68 -2.94 -13.44
N SER A 137 -6.78 -3.93 -13.51
CA SER A 137 -6.30 -4.65 -14.69
C SER A 137 -6.55 -6.15 -14.55
N SER A 138 -7.62 -6.58 -13.86
CA SER A 138 -7.99 -7.99 -13.87
C SER A 138 -8.45 -8.37 -15.28
N VAL A 139 -7.53 -8.92 -16.07
CA VAL A 139 -7.90 -9.75 -17.20
C VAL A 139 -8.40 -11.06 -16.61
N ALA A 140 -9.57 -11.53 -17.04
CA ALA A 140 -10.08 -12.83 -16.64
C ALA A 140 -9.20 -13.93 -17.25
N GLU A 141 -8.18 -14.39 -16.50
CA GLU A 141 -7.21 -15.39 -16.95
C GLU A 141 -7.84 -16.76 -17.23
N ASN A 142 -9.09 -16.99 -16.78
CA ASN A 142 -9.79 -18.28 -16.86
C ASN A 142 -11.19 -18.19 -17.47
N ALA A 143 -11.43 -17.22 -18.35
CA ALA A 143 -12.62 -17.23 -19.19
C ALA A 143 -12.29 -17.96 -20.51
N ALA A 144 -12.87 -19.15 -20.71
CA ALA A 144 -12.74 -19.87 -21.96
C ALA A 144 -13.22 -18.99 -23.12
N GLY A 145 -12.29 -18.57 -23.99
CA GLY A 145 -12.56 -17.68 -25.13
C GLY A 145 -12.39 -16.18 -24.85
N ALA A 146 -11.70 -15.76 -23.78
CA ALA A 146 -11.37 -14.36 -23.56
C ALA A 146 -10.49 -13.79 -24.71
N VAL A 147 -11.02 -12.81 -25.44
CA VAL A 147 -10.27 -12.09 -26.47
C VAL A 147 -9.31 -11.12 -25.78
N VAL A 148 -8.01 -11.45 -25.78
CA VAL A 148 -6.95 -10.66 -25.13
C VAL A 148 -6.56 -9.43 -25.98
N GLY A 149 -6.86 -9.46 -27.28
CA GLY A 149 -6.64 -8.37 -28.22
C GLY A 149 -6.81 -8.83 -29.67
N THR A 150 -7.07 -7.90 -30.59
CA THR A 150 -7.11 -8.18 -32.03
C THR A 150 -5.73 -7.90 -32.64
N LEU A 151 -5.07 -8.95 -33.13
CA LEU A 151 -3.82 -8.80 -33.88
C LEU A 151 -4.18 -8.43 -35.32
N SER A 152 -3.91 -7.19 -35.71
CA SER A 152 -3.94 -6.79 -37.12
C SER A 152 -2.50 -6.70 -37.61
N THR A 153 -2.19 -7.48 -38.64
CA THR A 153 -0.95 -7.35 -39.40
C THR A 153 -1.28 -6.66 -40.72
N THR A 154 -0.56 -5.59 -41.03
CA THR A 154 -0.57 -4.99 -42.37
C THR A 154 0.54 -5.67 -43.16
N ASP A 155 0.16 -6.65 -43.96
CA ASP A 155 1.07 -7.25 -44.95
C ASP A 155 1.31 -6.24 -46.08
N VAL A 156 2.58 -5.97 -46.40
CA VAL A 156 2.98 -4.95 -47.37
C VAL A 156 3.03 -5.50 -48.80
N ASP A 157 2.88 -6.81 -49.00
CA ASP A 157 3.12 -7.51 -50.27
C ASP A 157 1.83 -7.78 -51.08
N ALA A 158 0.68 -7.20 -50.72
CA ALA A 158 -0.62 -7.46 -51.37
C ALA A 158 -0.79 -6.87 -52.80
N GLY A 159 0.30 -6.45 -53.46
CA GLY A 159 0.26 -5.68 -54.71
C GLY A 159 1.14 -6.19 -55.86
N ASP A 160 1.88 -7.29 -55.71
CA ASP A 160 2.68 -7.86 -56.81
C ASP A 160 1.87 -8.99 -57.51
N SER A 161 1.28 -8.67 -58.66
CA SER A 161 0.68 -9.62 -59.61
C SER A 161 1.22 -9.43 -61.01
#